data_AF-A0A932YY29-F1
#
_entry.id   AF-A0A932YY29-F1
#
_cell.length_a   1.000
_cell.length_b   1.000
_cell.length_c   1.000
_cell.angle_alpha   90.00
_cell.angle_beta   90.00
_cell.angle_gamma   90.00
#
_symmetry.space_group_name_H-M   'P 1'
#
loop_
_entity.id
_entity.type
_entity.pdbx_description
1 polymer ?
#
loop_
_entity_poly.entity_id
_entity_poly.type
_entity_poly.pdbx_seq_one_letter_code
_entity_poly.pdbx_strand_id
1 'polypeptide(L)'
;MKPRTVGFLQAAGIAAYVALFATLAYQMRTLTEARAVAIHPIAGITLFLLAFVISALISSSTVLAYPAYLFFGGHRIEALKIIFWSAVGLVFFFILAVLAALAIGLSALFA
;
A
#
# COMPACT_ATOMS: atom_id res chain seq x y z
N MET A 1 -11.08 -12.00 -17.80
CA MET A 1 -10.90 -10.53 -17.61
C MET A 1 -9.63 -10.10 -18.31
N LYS A 2 -9.54 -8.88 -18.85
CA LYS A 2 -8.31 -8.41 -19.51
C LYS A 2 -7.19 -8.23 -18.44
N PRO A 3 -5.94 -8.63 -18.71
CA PRO A 3 -4.81 -8.50 -17.78
C PRO A 3 -4.63 -7.10 -17.18
N ARG A 4 -4.93 -6.07 -17.98
CA ARG A 4 -4.92 -4.65 -17.58
C ARG A 4 -5.87 -4.33 -16.43
N THR A 5 -7.08 -4.86 -16.46
CA THR A 5 -8.12 -4.55 -15.46
C THR A 5 -7.76 -5.17 -14.12
N VAL A 6 -7.22 -6.39 -14.14
CA VAL A 6 -6.78 -7.09 -12.93
C VAL A 6 -5.60 -6.35 -12.29
N GLY A 7 -4.60 -5.96 -13.09
CA GLY A 7 -3.44 -5.23 -12.56
C GLY A 7 -3.79 -3.85 -12.01
N PHE A 8 -4.70 -3.12 -12.67
CA PHE A 8 -5.19 -1.85 -12.16
C PHE A 8 -5.99 -2.01 -10.85
N LEU A 9 -6.83 -3.05 -10.74
CA LEU A 9 -7.62 -3.30 -9.54
C LEU A 9 -6.73 -3.73 -8.35
N GLN A 10 -5.67 -4.52 -8.62
CA GLN A 10 -4.65 -4.84 -7.62
C GLN A 10 -3.92 -3.59 -7.14
N ALA A 11 -3.48 -2.72 -8.05
CA ALA A 11 -2.82 -1.47 -7.69
C ALA A 11 -3.75 -0.54 -6.90
N ALA A 12 -5.02 -0.43 -7.28
CA ALA A 12 -6.02 0.36 -6.58
C ALA A 12 -6.32 -0.21 -5.18
N GLY A 13 -6.43 -1.53 -5.04
CA GLY A 13 -6.62 -2.19 -3.76
C GLY A 13 -5.45 -1.97 -2.80
N ILE A 14 -4.22 -2.05 -3.29
CA ILE A 14 -3.02 -1.77 -2.49
C ILE A 14 -2.95 -0.29 -2.13
N ALA A 15 -3.22 0.61 -3.07
CA ALA A 15 -3.23 2.06 -2.79
C ALA A 15 -4.27 2.41 -1.71
N ALA A 16 -5.47 1.84 -1.78
CA ALA A 16 -6.51 2.02 -0.77
C ALA A 16 -6.09 1.43 0.60
N TYR A 17 -5.50 0.24 0.61
CA TYR A 17 -4.97 -0.38 1.82
C TYR A 17 -3.87 0.48 2.46
N VAL A 18 -2.92 0.98 1.68
CA VAL A 18 -1.84 1.85 2.17
C VAL A 18 -2.40 3.15 2.74
N ALA A 19 -3.37 3.76 2.06
CA ALA A 19 -4.04 4.97 2.57
C ALA A 19 -4.74 4.71 3.91
N LEU A 20 -5.47 3.60 4.03
CA LEU A 20 -6.15 3.21 5.26
C LEU A 20 -5.16 2.87 6.39
N PHE A 21 -4.07 2.19 6.07
CA PHE A 21 -3.01 1.91 7.03
C PHE A 21 -2.33 3.20 7.53
N ALA A 22 -2.05 4.14 6.63
CA ALA A 22 -1.46 5.44 6.98
C ALA A 22 -2.38 6.27 7.89
N THR A 23 -3.68 6.31 7.63
CA THR A 23 -4.64 7.05 8.49
C THR A 23 -4.77 6.41 9.87
N LEU A 24 -4.81 5.08 9.96
CA LEU A 24 -4.83 4.36 11.24
C LEU A 24 -3.53 4.60 12.02
N ALA A 25 -2.37 4.53 11.36
CA ALA A 25 -1.08 4.80 12.00
C ALA A 25 -1.01 6.24 12.53
N TYR A 26 -1.51 7.21 11.78
CA TYR A 26 -1.60 8.61 12.22
C TYR A 26 -2.54 8.78 13.42
N GLN A 27 -3.73 8.18 13.37
CA GLN A 27 -4.67 8.21 14.50
C GLN A 27 -4.08 7.59 15.76
N MET A 28 -3.41 6.44 15.64
CA MET A 28 -2.75 5.78 16.77
C MET A 28 -1.65 6.66 17.36
N ARG A 29 -0.87 7.36 16.54
CA ARG A 29 0.12 8.33 17.01
C ARG A 29 -0.55 9.46 17.80
N THR A 30 -1.59 10.09 17.23
CA THR A 30 -2.31 11.19 17.92
C THR A 30 -2.95 10.75 19.23
N LEU A 31 -3.47 9.53 19.29
CA LEU A 31 -4.08 8.97 20.51
C LEU A 31 -3.03 8.67 21.58
N THR A 32 -1.85 8.19 21.17
CA THR A 32 -0.73 7.89 22.07
C THR A 32 -0.13 9.17 22.65
N GLU A 33 0.04 10.21 21.81
CA GLU A 33 0.49 11.54 22.25
C GLU A 33 -0.54 12.20 23.18
N ALA A 34 -1.85 12.11 22.88
CA ALA A 34 -2.91 12.69 23.70
C ALA A 34 -3.10 12.02 25.07
N ARG A 35 -2.78 10.73 25.21
CA ARG A 35 -2.94 9.98 26.47
C ARG A 35 -1.65 9.86 27.29
N ALA A 36 -0.54 10.48 26.86
CA ALA A 36 0.77 10.38 27.50
C ALA A 36 1.18 8.93 27.85
N VAL A 37 0.78 7.97 27.01
CA VAL A 37 1.09 6.56 27.23
C VAL A 37 2.53 6.33 26.78
N ALA A 38 3.42 6.17 27.75
CA ALA A 38 4.80 5.79 27.48
C ALA A 38 4.84 4.33 26.99
N ILE A 39 4.76 4.13 25.68
CA ILE A 39 4.96 2.82 25.07
C ILE A 39 6.43 2.44 25.27
N HIS A 40 6.67 1.26 25.82
CA HIS A 40 8.03 0.73 25.99
C HIS A 40 8.74 0.68 24.62
N PRO A 41 9.99 1.18 24.47
CA PRO A 41 10.65 1.33 23.17
C PRO A 41 10.68 0.03 22.33
N ILE A 42 10.92 -1.09 23.00
CA ILE A 42 10.93 -2.43 22.38
C ILE A 42 9.55 -2.82 21.84
N ALA A 43 8.47 -2.53 22.58
CA ALA A 43 7.12 -2.86 22.15
C ALA A 43 6.71 -2.06 20.90
N GLY A 44 7.14 -0.79 20.81
CA GLY A 44 6.93 0.05 19.62
C GLY A 44 7.63 -0.52 18.38
N ILE A 45 8.90 -0.93 18.51
CA ILE A 45 9.67 -1.54 17.41
C ILE A 45 9.02 -2.87 16.97
N THR A 46 8.64 -3.72 17.91
CA THR A 46 8.00 -5.01 17.59
C THR A 46 6.67 -4.81 16.87
N LEU A 47 5.81 -3.90 17.34
CA LEU A 47 4.54 -3.59 16.69
C LEU A 47 4.75 -3.02 15.28
N PHE A 48 5.73 -2.14 15.10
CA PHE A 48 6.08 -1.61 13.78
C PHE A 48 6.55 -2.72 12.83
N LEU A 49 7.47 -3.59 13.27
CA LEU A 49 7.95 -4.70 12.45
C LEU A 49 6.83 -5.68 12.12
N LEU A 50 5.96 -5.99 13.07
CA LEU A 50 4.81 -6.86 12.85
C LEU A 50 3.85 -6.25 11.82
N ALA A 51 3.50 -4.97 11.98
CA ALA A 51 2.64 -4.25 11.04
C ALA A 51 3.27 -4.14 9.64
N PHE A 52 4.59 -3.94 9.57
CA PHE A 52 5.34 -3.95 8.31
C PHE A 52 5.27 -5.32 7.62
N VAL A 53 5.53 -6.41 8.35
CA VAL A 53 5.47 -7.77 7.80
C VAL A 53 4.06 -8.12 7.33
N ILE A 54 3.03 -7.78 8.11
CA ILE A 54 1.62 -7.99 7.72
C ILE A 54 1.29 -7.19 6.46
N SER A 55 1.70 -5.93 6.38
CA SER A 55 1.50 -5.07 5.21
C SER A 55 2.21 -5.61 3.97
N ALA A 56 3.46 -6.07 4.12
CA ALA A 56 4.20 -6.72 3.05
C ALA A 56 3.54 -8.03 2.61
N LEU A 57 2.97 -8.81 3.53
CA LEU A 57 2.29 -10.06 3.24
C LEU A 57 0.95 -9.82 2.51
N ILE A 58 0.17 -8.82 2.93
CA ILE A 58 -1.05 -8.41 2.23
C ILE A 58 -0.73 -7.90 0.82
N SER A 59 0.30 -7.04 0.70
CA SER A 59 0.70 -6.47 -0.59
C SER A 59 1.21 -7.54 -1.55
N SER A 60 2.13 -8.39 -1.09
CA SER A 60 2.67 -9.48 -1.91
C SER A 60 1.60 -10.50 -2.29
N SER A 61 0.73 -10.90 -1.36
CA SER A 61 -0.39 -11.81 -1.65
C SER A 61 -1.34 -11.21 -2.69
N THR A 62 -1.70 -9.93 -2.57
CA THR A 62 -2.62 -9.27 -3.50
C THR A 62 -2.03 -9.17 -4.91
N VAL A 63 -0.73 -8.85 -5.04
CA VAL A 63 -0.05 -8.76 -6.34
C VAL A 63 0.19 -10.14 -6.94
N LEU A 64 0.61 -11.12 -6.13
CA LEU A 64 1.14 -12.40 -6.60
C LEU A 64 0.10 -13.52 -6.66
N ALA A 65 -1.03 -13.45 -5.95
CA ALA A 65 -2.01 -14.54 -5.92
C ALA A 65 -2.55 -14.91 -7.31
N TYR A 66 -2.91 -13.90 -8.11
CA TYR A 66 -3.46 -14.13 -9.46
C TYR A 66 -2.39 -14.51 -10.50
N PRO A 67 -1.21 -13.85 -10.55
CA PRO A 67 -0.10 -14.29 -11.39
C PRO A 67 0.41 -15.69 -11.04
N ALA A 68 0.45 -16.07 -9.76
CA ALA A 68 0.87 -17.40 -9.32
C ALA A 68 -0.08 -18.46 -9.87
N TYR A 69 -1.39 -18.24 -9.76
CA TYR A 69 -2.40 -19.12 -10.36
C TYR A 69 -2.22 -19.28 -11.88
N LEU A 70 -2.01 -18.18 -12.60
CA LEU A 70 -1.76 -18.22 -14.06
C LEU A 70 -0.43 -18.91 -14.43
N PHE A 71 0.59 -18.78 -13.58
CA PHE A 71 1.91 -19.39 -13.80
C PHE A 71 1.84 -20.92 -13.72
N PHE A 72 1.11 -21.46 -12.74
CA PHE A 72 0.83 -22.90 -12.65
C PHE A 72 -0.08 -23.40 -13.78
N GLY A 73 -0.92 -22.53 -14.35
CA GLY A 73 -1.72 -22.81 -15.54
C GLY A 73 -0.96 -22.75 -16.88
N GLY A 74 0.37 -22.56 -16.89
CA GLY A 74 1.19 -22.52 -18.10
C GLY A 74 1.21 -21.16 -18.84
N HIS A 75 0.45 -20.16 -18.38
CA HIS A 75 0.29 -18.86 -19.04
C HIS A 75 1.30 -17.82 -18.51
N ARG A 76 2.59 -18.16 -18.59
CA ARG A 76 3.70 -17.39 -17.96
C ARG A 76 3.81 -15.94 -18.47
N ILE A 77 3.56 -15.70 -19.75
CA ILE A 77 3.64 -14.36 -20.35
C ILE A 77 2.51 -13.46 -19.86
N GLU A 78 1.31 -14.00 -19.64
CA GLU A 78 0.20 -13.22 -19.09
C GLU A 78 0.41 -12.89 -17.62
N ALA A 79 0.95 -13.81 -16.81
CA ALA A 79 1.32 -13.53 -15.43
C ALA A 79 2.31 -12.35 -15.32
N LEU A 80 3.36 -12.34 -16.16
CA LEU A 80 4.32 -11.23 -16.21
C LEU A 80 3.69 -9.90 -16.65
N LYS A 81 2.79 -9.94 -17.64
CA LYS A 81 2.07 -8.73 -18.07
C LYS A 81 1.21 -8.15 -16.95
N ILE A 82 0.61 -8.99 -16.11
CA ILE A 82 -0.20 -8.53 -14.97
C ILE A 82 0.68 -7.87 -13.92
N ILE A 83 1.80 -8.49 -13.54
CA ILE A 83 2.75 -7.91 -12.58
C ILE A 83 3.27 -6.55 -13.09
N PHE A 84 3.61 -6.47 -14.38
CA PHE A 84 4.06 -5.23 -14.99
C PHE A 84 2.98 -4.14 -14.95
N TRP A 85 1.73 -4.48 -15.31
CA TRP A 85 0.60 -3.55 -15.22
C TRP A 85 0.28 -3.12 -13.79
N SER A 86 0.42 -4.02 -12.81
CA SER A 86 0.27 -3.70 -11.39
C SER A 86 1.36 -2.74 -10.93
N ALA A 87 2.62 -2.96 -11.33
CA ALA A 87 3.74 -2.06 -11.01
C ALA A 87 3.55 -0.67 -11.62
N VAL A 88 3.17 -0.59 -12.90
CA VAL A 88 2.85 0.68 -13.57
C VAL A 88 1.69 1.40 -12.88
N GLY A 89 0.64 0.67 -12.52
CA GLY A 89 -0.49 1.21 -11.76
C GLY A 89 -0.06 1.74 -10.38
N LEU A 90 0.82 1.03 -9.69
CA LEU A 90 1.34 1.45 -8.39
C LEU A 90 2.18 2.72 -8.49
N VAL A 91 3.03 2.83 -9.51
CA VAL A 91 3.80 4.06 -9.80
C VAL A 91 2.86 5.22 -10.10
N PHE A 92 1.79 4.98 -10.87
CA PHE A 92 0.78 6.00 -11.12
C PHE A 92 0.09 6.48 -9.84
N PHE A 93 -0.34 5.57 -8.96
CA PHE A 93 -0.90 5.93 -7.65
C PHE A 93 0.10 6.63 -6.74
N PHE A 94 1.37 6.26 -6.79
CA PHE A 94 2.44 6.95 -6.07
C PHE A 94 2.60 8.40 -6.54
N ILE A 95 2.66 8.63 -7.85
CA ILE A 95 2.73 9.99 -8.41
C ILE A 95 1.50 10.80 -8.00
N LEU A 96 0.29 10.22 -8.09
CA LEU A 96 -0.93 10.88 -7.63
C LEU A 96 -0.88 11.25 -6.14
N ALA A 97 -0.38 10.35 -5.28
CA ALA A 97 -0.24 10.62 -3.86
C ALA A 97 0.77 11.74 -3.57
N VAL A 98 1.90 11.78 -4.29
CA VAL A 98 2.89 12.85 -4.18
C VAL A 98 2.31 14.19 -4.63
N LEU A 99 1.61 14.22 -5.77
CA LEU A 99 0.96 15.43 -6.27
C LEU A 99 -0.13 15.93 -5.30
N ALA A 100 -0.93 15.02 -4.73
CA ALA A 100 -1.92 15.36 -3.73
C ALA A 100 -1.27 15.93 -2.46
N ALA A 101 -0.18 15.32 -1.97
CA ALA A 101 0.55 15.83 -0.80
C ALA A 101 1.16 17.22 -1.05
N LEU A 102 1.75 17.44 -2.24
CA LEU A 102 2.26 18.75 -2.64
C LEU A 102 1.15 19.79 -2.76
N ALA A 103 0.00 19.45 -3.31
CA ALA A 103 -1.14 20.35 -3.42
C ALA A 103 -1.69 20.76 -2.05
N ILE A 104 -1.81 19.79 -1.12
CA ILE A 104 -2.25 20.06 0.25
C ILE A 104 -1.22 20.93 0.98
N GLY A 105 0.07 20.59 0.90
CA GLY A 105 1.14 21.39 1.52
C GLY A 105 1.22 22.81 0.96
N LEU A 106 1.03 22.99 -0.35
CA LEU A 106 0.98 24.30 -0.99
C LEU A 106 -0.23 25.11 -0.52
N SER A 107 -1.42 24.49 -0.44
CA SER A 107 -2.63 25.16 0.05
C SER A 107 -2.52 25.61 1.52
N ALA A 108 -1.81 24.86 2.36
CA ALA A 108 -1.57 25.23 3.75
C ALA A 108 -0.57 26.40 3.93
N LEU A 109 0.20 26.73 2.90
CA LEU A 109 1.18 27.83 2.93
C LEU A 109 0.59 29.16 2.45
N PHE A 110 -0.56 29.11 1.77
CA PHE A 110 -1.31 30.26 1.24
C PHE A 110 -2.63 30.54 1.99
N ALA A 111 -2.93 29.77 3.05
CA ALA A 111 -4.06 29.97 3.96
C ALA A 111 -3.59 30.59 5.27
#